data_AF-A0AAE3AYX8-F1
#
_entry.id   AF-A0AAE3AYX8-F1
#
_cell.length_a   1.000
_cell.length_b   1.000
_cell.length_c   1.000
_cell.angle_alpha   90.00
_cell.angle_beta   90.00
_cell.angle_gamma   90.00
#
_symmetry.space_group_name_H-M   'P 1'
#
loop_
_entity.id
_entity.type
_entity.pdbx_description
1 polymer ?
#
loop_
_entity_poly.entity_id
_entity_poly.type
_entity_poly.pdbx_seq_one_letter_code
_entity_poly.pdbx_strand_id
1 'polypeptide(L)'
;MDLSTLRNEIDRIDSQLVQLYEQRMEICSQVAEYKIENGKKVFDKTREEEKLARVRSLTHNDFNSQGVTELFEQIMAMSRKLQYQMLESHGRTGRLPFIPVENLDTKKARVVFQGAEGAYSQAAMMRFFGERIDSIHVDSFRDAMSAIEEGSAEFAVLPIENSTAGIVSEIYDLLVEFENYIVGEQILKIEHCLLGVPGTKISDIQTVYSHPQSLMQSSRFLGGHSWQQISMPNNAFAARKVAEDRLKTQAAIASEYAGKVYGLEVLQKPVNNVSNNSTRFIIVTNQKIFKKNAKKISICFEVPHESGSLYHMLSHFIYNHLNLTKIESRPIEGRTWEYRFFLDFEGNLEDSAVKNALRGLREEASNMKILGNY
;
A
#
# COMPACT_ATOMS: atom_id res chain seq x y z
N MET A 1 42.45 6.85 33.14
CA MET A 1 41.51 7.89 32.72
C MET A 1 40.19 7.67 33.42
N ASP A 2 39.58 8.72 33.96
CA ASP A 2 38.20 8.65 34.43
C ASP A 2 37.22 8.82 33.26
N LEU A 3 35.94 8.52 33.51
CA LEU A 3 34.89 8.60 32.50
C LEU A 3 34.72 10.02 31.93
N SER A 4 34.96 11.06 32.74
CA SER A 4 34.81 12.45 32.30
C SER A 4 35.86 12.82 31.26
N THR A 5 37.10 12.38 31.48
CA THR A 5 38.22 12.63 30.58
C THR A 5 37.97 11.97 29.22
N LEU A 6 37.50 10.72 29.22
CA LEU A 6 37.16 9.98 28.00
C LEU A 6 36.02 10.65 27.22
N ARG A 7 34.99 11.15 27.91
CA ARG A 7 33.88 11.88 27.27
C ARG A 7 34.35 13.18 26.61
N ASN A 8 35.19 13.95 27.29
CA ASN A 8 35.74 15.19 26.71
C ASN A 8 36.62 14.91 25.48
N GLU A 9 37.35 13.79 25.46
CA GLU A 9 38.09 13.38 24.28
C GLU A 9 37.17 12.99 23.10
N ILE A 10 36.06 12.29 23.38
CA ILE A 10 35.02 11.99 22.38
C ILE A 10 34.42 13.28 21.82
N ASP A 11 34.01 14.22 22.67
CA ASP A 11 33.41 15.49 22.23
C ASP A 11 34.35 16.29 21.30
N ARG A 12 35.66 16.24 21.58
CA ARG A 12 36.69 16.85 20.72
C ARG A 12 36.77 16.16 19.35
N ILE A 13 36.70 14.82 19.32
CA ILE A 13 36.70 14.05 18.07
C ILE A 13 35.42 14.32 17.28
N ASP A 14 34.26 14.34 17.94
CA ASP A 14 32.97 14.60 17.31
C ASP A 14 32.93 15.98 16.66
N SER A 15 33.51 16.99 17.32
CA SER A 15 33.67 18.34 16.75
C SER A 15 34.47 18.33 15.43
N GLN A 16 35.53 17.52 15.35
CA GLN A 16 36.32 17.37 14.13
C GLN A 16 35.56 16.59 13.05
N LEU A 17 34.81 15.56 13.43
CA LEU A 17 33.97 14.79 12.49
C LEU A 17 32.91 15.67 11.84
N VAL A 18 32.26 16.55 12.61
CA VAL A 18 31.29 17.52 12.07
C VAL A 18 31.95 18.45 11.06
N GLN A 19 33.10 19.06 11.42
CA GLN A 19 33.82 19.95 10.51
C GLN A 19 34.20 19.25 9.20
N LEU A 20 34.72 18.03 9.27
CA LEU A 20 35.10 17.24 8.09
C LEU A 20 33.87 16.84 7.25
N TYR A 21 32.74 16.55 7.89
CA TYR A 21 31.50 16.23 7.21
C TYR A 21 30.99 17.44 6.41
N GLU A 22 30.96 18.63 7.00
CA GLU A 22 30.54 19.86 6.32
C GLU A 22 31.43 20.19 5.12
N GLN A 23 32.76 20.12 5.29
CA GLN A 23 33.71 20.29 4.18
C GLN A 23 33.46 19.28 3.06
N ARG A 24 33.17 18.03 3.41
CA ARG A 24 32.86 16.99 2.43
C ARG A 24 31.55 17.28 1.69
N MET A 25 30.54 17.83 2.37
CA MET A 25 29.27 18.23 1.75
C MET A 25 29.44 19.41 0.79
N GLU A 26 30.28 20.39 1.13
CA GLU A 26 30.62 21.50 0.24
C GLU A 26 31.25 21.01 -1.07
N ILE A 27 32.24 20.12 -0.99
CA ILE A 27 32.83 19.48 -2.17
C ILE A 27 31.79 18.66 -2.94
N CYS A 28 30.86 18.00 -2.24
CA CYS A 28 29.78 17.25 -2.87
C CYS A 28 28.85 18.18 -3.69
N SER A 29 28.57 19.40 -3.22
CA SER A 29 27.81 20.39 -3.99
C SER A 29 28.52 20.76 -5.29
N GLN A 30 29.83 20.99 -5.24
CA GLN A 30 30.63 21.29 -6.44
C GLN A 30 30.64 20.10 -7.43
N VAL A 31 30.72 18.87 -6.91
CA VAL A 31 30.56 17.66 -7.73
C VAL A 31 29.16 17.59 -8.36
N ALA A 32 28.12 18.01 -7.63
CA ALA A 32 26.75 18.09 -8.16
C ALA A 32 26.68 19.06 -9.34
N GLU A 33 27.20 20.29 -9.18
CA GLU A 33 27.23 21.32 -10.22
C GLU A 33 27.93 20.81 -11.48
N TYR A 34 29.11 20.21 -11.31
CA TYR A 34 29.83 19.61 -12.44
C TYR A 34 29.02 18.51 -13.13
N LYS A 35 28.37 17.61 -12.37
CA LYS A 35 27.52 16.55 -12.94
C LYS A 35 26.31 17.14 -13.67
N ILE A 36 25.69 18.18 -13.12
CA ILE A 36 24.59 18.91 -13.73
C ILE A 36 25.06 19.48 -15.06
N GLU A 37 26.12 20.29 -15.09
CA GLU A 37 26.63 20.91 -16.31
C GLU A 37 26.96 19.89 -17.40
N ASN A 38 27.56 18.76 -17.02
CA ASN A 38 28.05 17.73 -17.94
C ASN A 38 27.04 16.58 -18.19
N GLY A 39 25.84 16.64 -17.61
CA GLY A 39 24.81 15.61 -17.80
C GLY A 39 25.18 14.21 -17.26
N LYS A 40 26.03 14.14 -16.22
CA LYS A 40 26.45 12.87 -15.60
C LYS A 40 25.45 12.41 -14.54
N LYS A 41 25.34 11.09 -14.34
CA LYS A 41 24.49 10.49 -13.30
C LYS A 41 25.02 10.78 -11.90
N VAL A 42 24.10 10.91 -10.94
CA VAL A 42 24.44 11.07 -9.52
C VAL A 42 24.92 9.77 -8.92
N PHE A 43 24.13 8.70 -9.07
CA PHE A 43 24.49 7.37 -8.59
C PHE A 43 25.42 6.65 -9.57
N ASP A 44 26.51 6.10 -9.04
CA ASP A 44 27.52 5.34 -9.76
C ASP A 44 27.97 4.19 -8.85
N LYS A 45 27.34 3.02 -9.01
CA LYS A 45 27.55 1.86 -8.14
C LYS A 45 29.02 1.46 -8.03
N THR A 46 29.73 1.39 -9.15
CA THR A 46 31.15 1.01 -9.19
C THR A 46 32.00 1.99 -8.39
N ARG A 47 31.77 3.30 -8.57
CA ARG A 47 32.52 4.32 -7.83
C ARG A 47 32.25 4.25 -6.32
N GLU A 48 31.04 3.89 -5.92
CA GLU A 48 30.69 3.74 -4.51
C GLU A 48 31.35 2.53 -3.87
N GLU A 49 31.32 1.38 -4.55
CA GLU A 49 31.99 0.15 -4.12
C GLU A 49 33.51 0.36 -3.96
N GLU A 50 34.16 1.04 -4.91
CA GLU A 50 35.58 1.41 -4.81
C GLU A 50 35.86 2.27 -3.57
N LYS A 51 34.96 3.23 -3.27
CA LYS A 51 35.12 4.13 -2.14
C LYS A 51 34.98 3.39 -0.81
N LEU A 52 34.00 2.49 -0.71
CA LEU A 52 33.76 1.65 0.47
C LEU A 52 34.95 0.70 0.71
N ALA A 53 35.44 0.03 -0.34
CA ALA A 53 36.63 -0.82 -0.26
C ALA A 53 37.85 -0.05 0.24
N ARG A 54 38.06 1.18 -0.26
CA ARG A 54 39.18 2.03 0.17
C ARG A 54 39.07 2.47 1.63
N VAL A 55 37.90 2.86 2.12
CA VAL A 55 37.78 3.30 3.53
C VAL A 55 37.90 2.12 4.48
N ARG A 56 37.38 0.96 4.07
CA ARG A 56 37.55 -0.30 4.80
C ARG A 56 39.02 -0.72 4.91
N SER A 57 39.87 -0.41 3.92
CA SER A 57 41.30 -0.71 4.02
C SER A 57 42.08 0.23 4.96
N LEU A 58 41.46 1.29 5.48
CA LEU A 58 42.10 2.24 6.42
C LEU A 58 41.91 1.83 7.89
N THR A 59 41.12 0.80 8.17
CA THR A 59 40.82 0.33 9.52
C THR A 59 41.70 -0.86 9.91
N HIS A 60 41.89 -1.05 11.22
CA HIS A 60 42.88 -2.00 11.77
C HIS A 60 42.26 -3.26 12.39
N ASN A 61 40.93 -3.38 12.40
CA ASN A 61 40.21 -4.56 12.89
C ASN A 61 38.85 -4.69 12.20
N ASP A 62 38.22 -5.86 12.29
CA ASP A 62 36.97 -6.17 11.61
C ASP A 62 35.79 -5.32 12.10
N PHE A 63 35.72 -5.06 13.41
CA PHE A 63 34.66 -4.24 14.00
C PHE A 63 34.65 -2.82 13.41
N ASN A 64 35.81 -2.15 13.39
CA ASN A 64 35.97 -0.82 12.82
C ASN A 64 35.79 -0.83 11.30
N SER A 65 36.23 -1.90 10.63
CA SER A 65 36.04 -2.07 9.18
C SER A 65 34.55 -2.07 8.81
N GLN A 66 33.74 -2.79 9.58
CA GLN A 66 32.30 -2.81 9.42
C GLN A 66 31.69 -1.44 9.75
N GLY A 67 32.01 -0.87 10.92
CA GLY A 67 31.44 0.41 11.36
C GLY A 67 31.76 1.60 10.44
N VAL A 68 32.99 1.67 9.90
CA VAL A 68 33.37 2.70 8.93
C VAL A 68 32.66 2.50 7.59
N THR A 69 32.44 1.25 7.16
CA THR A 69 31.68 0.95 5.94
C THR A 69 30.24 1.48 6.08
N GLU A 70 29.55 1.12 7.17
CA GLU A 70 28.19 1.59 7.45
C GLU A 70 28.10 3.13 7.54
N LEU A 71 29.05 3.77 8.23
CA LEU A 71 29.13 5.23 8.32
C LEU A 71 29.29 5.88 6.94
N PHE A 72 30.20 5.35 6.11
CA PHE A 72 30.43 5.92 4.78
C PHE A 72 29.28 5.68 3.83
N GLU A 73 28.57 4.56 3.92
CA GLU A 73 27.32 4.33 3.18
C GLU A 73 26.29 5.42 3.50
N GLN A 74 26.11 5.78 4.78
CA GLN A 74 25.21 6.86 5.17
C GLN A 74 25.68 8.22 4.64
N ILE A 75 26.97 8.54 4.76
CA ILE A 75 27.53 9.80 4.22
C ILE A 75 27.34 9.86 2.69
N MET A 76 27.50 8.74 1.98
CA MET A 76 27.34 8.67 0.53
C MET A 76 25.88 8.79 0.12
N ALA A 77 24.96 8.14 0.83
CA ALA A 77 23.52 8.36 0.66
C ALA A 77 23.14 9.83 0.85
N MET A 78 23.70 10.52 1.85
CA MET A 78 23.53 11.97 2.04
C MET A 78 24.08 12.80 0.90
N SER A 79 25.23 12.40 0.36
CA SER A 79 25.85 13.06 -0.80
C SER A 79 24.95 13.00 -2.03
N ARG A 80 24.36 11.82 -2.30
CA ARG A 80 23.43 11.64 -3.43
C ARG A 80 22.19 12.50 -3.26
N LYS A 81 21.64 12.55 -2.04
CA LYS A 81 20.45 13.34 -1.71
C LYS A 81 20.65 14.83 -1.96
N LEU A 82 21.78 15.39 -1.51
CA LEU A 82 22.15 16.78 -1.81
C LEU A 82 22.26 17.03 -3.31
N GLN A 83 22.96 16.14 -4.04
CA GLN A 83 23.10 16.23 -5.51
C GLN A 83 21.74 16.18 -6.22
N TYR A 84 20.84 15.30 -5.77
CA TYR A 84 19.49 15.19 -6.28
C TYR A 84 18.69 16.47 -6.02
N GLN A 85 18.70 17.00 -4.80
CA GLN A 85 18.06 18.26 -4.47
C GLN A 85 18.55 19.41 -5.37
N MET A 86 19.85 19.50 -5.64
CA MET A 86 20.43 20.49 -6.56
C MET A 86 19.98 20.28 -8.02
N LEU A 87 19.86 19.04 -8.49
CA LEU A 87 19.31 18.75 -9.82
C LEU A 87 17.85 19.21 -9.96
N GLU A 88 17.06 19.08 -8.89
CA GLU A 88 15.66 19.53 -8.89
C GLU A 88 15.57 21.06 -8.93
N SER A 89 16.39 21.78 -8.16
CA SER A 89 16.39 23.25 -8.16
C SER A 89 16.81 23.84 -9.50
N HIS A 90 17.62 23.12 -10.30
CA HIS A 90 18.03 23.52 -11.65
C HIS A 90 16.99 23.15 -12.74
N GLY A 91 15.80 22.69 -12.36
CA GLY A 91 14.72 22.37 -13.31
C GLY A 91 15.01 21.21 -14.25
N ARG A 92 16.04 20.38 -13.94
CA ARG A 92 16.41 19.20 -14.73
C ARG A 92 15.62 17.94 -14.36
N THR A 93 14.60 18.07 -13.53
CA THR A 93 13.69 16.97 -13.19
C THR A 93 12.68 16.76 -14.31
N GLY A 94 12.66 15.55 -14.86
CA GLY A 94 11.53 15.11 -15.69
C GLY A 94 10.24 15.19 -14.88
N ARG A 95 9.16 15.71 -15.49
CA ARG A 95 7.84 15.70 -14.85
C ARG A 95 7.42 14.25 -14.62
N LEU A 96 6.91 13.96 -13.42
CA LEU A 96 6.23 12.69 -13.19
C LEU A 96 5.05 12.60 -14.17
N PRO A 97 4.77 11.41 -14.76
CA PRO A 97 3.74 11.26 -15.77
C PRO A 97 2.33 11.24 -15.17
N PHE A 98 2.10 11.98 -14.08
CA PHE A 98 0.85 12.08 -13.35
C PHE A 98 0.25 13.48 -13.50
N ILE A 99 -1.06 13.54 -13.73
CA ILE A 99 -1.80 14.78 -13.96
C ILE A 99 -2.58 15.13 -12.69
N PRO A 100 -2.31 16.29 -12.05
CA PRO A 100 -3.09 16.74 -10.91
C PRO A 100 -4.48 17.20 -11.36
N VAL A 101 -5.52 16.77 -10.63
CA VAL A 101 -6.91 17.20 -10.83
C VAL A 101 -7.48 17.80 -9.56
N GLU A 102 -8.43 18.74 -9.69
CA GLU A 102 -9.14 19.30 -8.53
C GLU A 102 -10.09 18.26 -7.91
N ASN A 103 -10.82 17.54 -8.76
CA ASN A 103 -11.77 16.51 -8.38
C ASN A 103 -11.74 15.37 -9.41
N LEU A 104 -12.08 14.16 -8.96
CA LEU A 104 -12.33 13.04 -9.87
C LEU A 104 -13.67 13.27 -10.58
N ASP A 105 -13.73 13.00 -11.89
CA ASP A 105 -14.99 13.07 -12.62
C ASP A 105 -15.83 11.83 -12.33
N THR A 106 -16.74 11.94 -11.36
CA THR A 106 -17.60 10.83 -10.92
C THR A 106 -19.03 10.92 -11.46
N LYS A 107 -19.42 12.03 -12.11
CA LYS A 107 -20.85 12.30 -12.41
C LYS A 107 -21.44 11.39 -13.50
N LYS A 108 -20.60 10.89 -14.40
CA LYS A 108 -20.98 9.97 -15.48
C LYS A 108 -20.11 8.72 -15.50
N ALA A 109 -19.40 8.47 -14.40
CA ALA A 109 -18.52 7.33 -14.31
C ALA A 109 -19.35 6.05 -14.16
N ARG A 110 -18.98 5.05 -14.95
CA ARG A 110 -19.31 3.65 -14.74
C ARG A 110 -18.25 3.05 -13.82
N VAL A 111 -18.70 2.42 -12.75
CA VAL A 111 -17.83 1.84 -11.74
C VAL A 111 -17.98 0.32 -11.70
N VAL A 112 -16.88 -0.41 -11.76
CA VAL A 112 -16.86 -1.86 -11.62
C VAL A 112 -16.49 -2.28 -10.20
N PHE A 113 -17.14 -3.32 -9.69
CA PHE A 113 -16.73 -3.96 -8.44
C PHE A 113 -16.77 -5.48 -8.59
N GLN A 114 -15.90 -6.17 -7.84
CA GLN A 114 -15.91 -7.63 -7.81
C GLN A 114 -16.99 -8.14 -6.87
N GLY A 115 -17.70 -9.19 -7.31
CA GLY A 115 -18.69 -9.93 -6.54
C GLY A 115 -20.10 -9.83 -7.14
N ALA A 116 -21.10 -9.95 -6.27
CA ALA A 116 -22.50 -9.85 -6.62
C ALA A 116 -23.16 -8.66 -5.90
N GLU A 117 -24.38 -8.32 -6.31
CA GLU A 117 -25.17 -7.31 -5.59
C GLU A 117 -25.30 -7.67 -4.10
N GLY A 118 -25.19 -6.68 -3.22
CA GLY A 118 -25.13 -6.86 -1.77
C GLY A 118 -23.71 -7.04 -1.19
N ALA A 119 -22.69 -7.20 -2.04
CA ALA A 119 -21.30 -7.35 -1.58
C ALA A 119 -20.77 -6.09 -0.87
N TYR A 120 -19.78 -6.27 0.01
CA TYR A 120 -19.12 -5.15 0.68
C TYR A 120 -18.41 -4.19 -0.30
N SER A 121 -17.91 -4.69 -1.43
CA SER A 121 -17.33 -3.86 -2.50
C SER A 121 -18.37 -2.90 -3.10
N GLN A 122 -19.61 -3.35 -3.30
CA GLN A 122 -20.72 -2.48 -3.74
C GLN A 122 -21.06 -1.44 -2.68
N ALA A 123 -21.09 -1.83 -1.40
CA ALA A 123 -21.31 -0.87 -0.31
C ALA A 123 -20.20 0.19 -0.24
N ALA A 124 -18.94 -0.19 -0.51
CA ALA A 124 -17.81 0.74 -0.53
C ALA A 124 -17.92 1.70 -1.71
N MET A 125 -18.28 1.17 -2.89
CA MET A 125 -18.58 1.95 -4.07
C MET A 125 -19.68 2.99 -3.81
N MET A 126 -20.82 2.58 -3.26
CA MET A 126 -21.92 3.50 -2.97
C MET A 126 -21.54 4.57 -1.96
N ARG A 127 -20.71 4.24 -0.96
CA ARG A 127 -20.24 5.23 0.02
C ARG A 127 -19.29 6.26 -0.61
N PHE A 128 -18.49 5.87 -1.59
CA PHE A 128 -17.53 6.75 -2.25
C PHE A 128 -18.16 7.57 -3.38
N PHE A 129 -18.96 6.94 -4.25
CA PHE A 129 -19.54 7.55 -5.45
C PHE A 129 -20.99 8.04 -5.28
N GLY A 130 -21.69 7.58 -4.24
CA GLY A 130 -23.13 7.83 -4.03
C GLY A 130 -24.02 6.69 -4.54
N GLU A 131 -25.30 6.73 -4.18
CA GLU A 131 -26.27 5.64 -4.44
C GLU A 131 -26.77 5.55 -5.89
N ARG A 132 -26.55 6.58 -6.72
CA ARG A 132 -27.08 6.69 -8.10
C ARG A 132 -25.96 6.66 -9.15
N ILE A 133 -24.96 5.82 -8.95
CA ILE A 133 -23.85 5.64 -9.89
C ILE A 133 -24.16 4.51 -10.89
N ASP A 134 -23.75 4.66 -12.15
CA ASP A 134 -23.77 3.54 -13.10
C ASP A 134 -22.71 2.52 -12.65
N SER A 135 -23.09 1.26 -12.48
CA SER A 135 -22.15 0.26 -11.97
C SER A 135 -22.38 -1.10 -12.58
N ILE A 136 -21.29 -1.83 -12.78
CA ILE A 136 -21.29 -3.22 -13.22
C ILE A 136 -20.57 -4.08 -12.17
N HIS A 137 -20.91 -5.35 -12.12
CA HIS A 137 -20.21 -6.32 -11.27
C HIS A 137 -19.56 -7.41 -12.11
N VAL A 138 -18.47 -7.97 -11.61
CA VAL A 138 -17.70 -9.03 -12.27
C VAL A 138 -17.32 -10.12 -11.27
N ASP A 139 -16.98 -11.30 -11.78
CA ASP A 139 -16.74 -12.47 -10.94
C ASP A 139 -15.37 -12.44 -10.26
N SER A 140 -14.32 -11.92 -10.92
CA SER A 140 -12.95 -11.88 -10.37
C SER A 140 -12.38 -10.46 -10.24
N PHE A 141 -11.34 -10.32 -9.42
CA PHE A 141 -10.62 -9.04 -9.30
C PHE A 141 -9.89 -8.68 -10.59
N ARG A 142 -9.39 -9.69 -11.32
CA ARG A 142 -8.77 -9.52 -12.63
C ARG A 142 -9.75 -8.94 -13.64
N ASP A 143 -10.97 -9.45 -13.71
CA ASP A 143 -12.00 -8.92 -14.62
C ASP A 143 -12.30 -7.45 -14.32
N ALA A 144 -12.26 -7.05 -13.03
CA ALA A 144 -12.46 -5.66 -12.65
C ALA A 144 -11.31 -4.76 -13.13
N MET A 145 -10.06 -5.25 -13.07
CA MET A 145 -8.89 -4.55 -13.61
C MET A 145 -8.95 -4.44 -15.14
N SER A 146 -9.29 -5.54 -15.83
CA SER A 146 -9.46 -5.59 -17.29
C SER A 146 -10.59 -4.67 -17.77
N ALA A 147 -11.71 -4.62 -17.06
CA ALA A 147 -12.81 -3.73 -17.42
C ALA A 147 -12.42 -2.25 -17.43
N ILE A 148 -11.48 -1.82 -16.57
CA ILE A 148 -10.95 -0.46 -16.61
C ILE A 148 -9.95 -0.31 -17.76
N GLU A 149 -9.04 -1.26 -17.94
CA GLU A 149 -8.03 -1.22 -18.99
C GLU A 149 -8.66 -1.12 -20.39
N GLU A 150 -9.74 -1.87 -20.63
CA GLU A 150 -10.51 -1.88 -21.88
C GLU A 150 -11.43 -0.65 -22.04
N GLY A 151 -11.60 0.16 -21.00
CA GLY A 151 -12.51 1.32 -21.00
C GLY A 151 -13.99 0.97 -20.86
N SER A 152 -14.31 -0.26 -20.41
CA SER A 152 -15.68 -0.67 -20.08
C SER A 152 -16.18 -0.06 -18.76
N ALA A 153 -15.28 0.43 -17.91
CA ALA A 153 -15.56 1.20 -16.68
C ALA A 153 -14.44 2.24 -16.44
N GLU A 154 -14.76 3.37 -15.83
CA GLU A 154 -13.76 4.40 -15.51
C GLU A 154 -13.03 4.16 -14.18
N PHE A 155 -13.70 3.50 -13.24
CA PHE A 155 -13.15 3.17 -11.93
C PHE A 155 -13.48 1.75 -11.49
N ALA A 156 -12.63 1.17 -10.64
CA ALA A 156 -12.93 -0.04 -9.89
C ALA A 156 -12.79 0.15 -8.39
N VAL A 157 -13.58 -0.62 -7.63
CA VAL A 157 -13.50 -0.68 -6.17
C VAL A 157 -13.00 -2.05 -5.73
N LEU A 158 -11.82 -2.08 -5.12
CA LEU A 158 -11.11 -3.32 -4.78
C LEU A 158 -10.74 -3.34 -3.29
N PRO A 159 -11.00 -4.45 -2.56
CA PRO A 159 -10.56 -4.58 -1.17
C PRO A 159 -9.05 -4.83 -1.12
N ILE A 160 -8.27 -3.95 -0.51
CA ILE A 160 -6.81 -4.13 -0.42
C ILE A 160 -6.37 -4.77 0.91
N GLU A 161 -7.12 -4.54 1.99
CA GLU A 161 -6.72 -4.97 3.34
C GLU A 161 -7.93 -5.07 4.27
N ASN A 162 -7.93 -6.09 5.13
CA ASN A 162 -8.89 -6.26 6.21
C ASN A 162 -8.17 -6.26 7.56
N SER A 163 -8.71 -5.55 8.56
CA SER A 163 -8.07 -5.39 9.87
C SER A 163 -7.96 -6.67 10.69
N THR A 164 -8.73 -7.71 10.35
CA THR A 164 -8.69 -9.02 11.05
C THR A 164 -7.94 -10.07 10.24
N ALA A 165 -7.99 -10.00 8.91
CA ALA A 165 -7.46 -11.03 8.02
C ALA A 165 -6.16 -10.65 7.30
N GLY A 166 -5.73 -9.40 7.40
CA GLY A 166 -4.56 -8.89 6.70
C GLY A 166 -4.86 -8.48 5.26
N ILE A 167 -3.81 -8.49 4.43
CA ILE A 167 -3.85 -8.04 3.04
C ILE A 167 -4.68 -8.97 2.14
N VAL A 168 -5.22 -8.40 1.06
CA VAL A 168 -5.77 -9.19 -0.06
C VAL A 168 -4.66 -9.33 -1.10
N SER A 169 -3.87 -10.40 -1.01
CA SER A 169 -2.62 -10.56 -1.77
C SER A 169 -2.78 -10.42 -3.29
N GLU A 170 -3.87 -10.95 -3.85
CA GLU A 170 -4.16 -10.88 -5.28
C GLU A 170 -4.23 -9.44 -5.80
N ILE A 171 -4.75 -8.50 -5.00
CA ILE A 171 -4.83 -7.09 -5.40
C ILE A 171 -3.44 -6.46 -5.54
N TYR A 172 -2.49 -6.84 -4.67
CA TYR A 172 -1.11 -6.35 -4.76
C TYR A 172 -0.43 -6.82 -6.05
N ASP A 173 -0.68 -8.07 -6.44
CA ASP A 173 -0.10 -8.64 -7.66
C ASP A 173 -0.71 -7.96 -8.89
N LEU A 174 -2.04 -7.80 -8.91
CA LEU A 174 -2.76 -7.14 -9.99
C LEU A 174 -2.37 -5.66 -10.15
N LEU A 175 -2.08 -4.94 -9.06
CA LEU A 175 -1.60 -3.55 -9.11
C LEU A 175 -0.22 -3.43 -9.76
N VAL A 176 0.60 -4.48 -9.71
CA VAL A 176 1.88 -4.51 -10.42
C VAL A 176 1.66 -4.82 -11.89
N GLU A 177 0.82 -5.81 -12.18
CA GLU A 177 0.56 -6.30 -13.53
C GLU A 177 -0.17 -5.28 -14.42
N PHE A 178 -1.20 -4.61 -13.91
CA PHE A 178 -2.02 -3.67 -14.68
C PHE A 178 -1.55 -2.23 -14.54
N GLU A 179 -1.68 -1.41 -15.57
CA GLU A 179 -1.43 0.04 -15.54
C GLU A 179 -2.61 0.81 -14.91
N ASN A 180 -3.05 0.37 -13.72
CA ASN A 180 -4.11 1.00 -12.94
C ASN A 180 -3.54 1.72 -11.71
N TYR A 181 -4.13 2.86 -11.37
CA TYR A 181 -3.63 3.81 -10.39
C TYR A 181 -4.68 4.12 -9.33
N ILE A 182 -4.28 4.09 -8.06
CA ILE A 182 -5.12 4.40 -6.91
C ILE A 182 -5.34 5.91 -6.83
N VAL A 183 -6.62 6.30 -6.81
CA VAL A 183 -7.09 7.69 -6.79
C VAL A 183 -7.99 8.00 -5.59
N GLY A 184 -8.27 7.00 -4.76
CA GLY A 184 -9.06 7.14 -3.55
C GLY A 184 -9.01 5.89 -2.67
N GLU A 185 -9.44 6.04 -1.44
CA GLU A 185 -9.69 4.92 -0.53
C GLU A 185 -11.03 5.08 0.19
N GLN A 186 -11.62 3.95 0.58
CA GLN A 186 -12.83 3.91 1.39
C GLN A 186 -12.68 2.81 2.44
N ILE A 187 -12.76 3.18 3.71
CA ILE A 187 -12.79 2.22 4.82
C ILE A 187 -14.23 1.94 5.18
N LEU A 188 -14.59 0.65 5.26
CA LEU A 188 -15.89 0.20 5.77
C LEU A 188 -15.73 -0.67 6.99
N LYS A 189 -16.53 -0.39 8.02
CA LYS A 189 -16.71 -1.30 9.14
C LYS A 189 -17.49 -2.52 8.66
N ILE A 190 -16.96 -3.71 8.94
CA ILE A 190 -17.54 -4.99 8.55
C ILE A 190 -18.37 -5.53 9.72
N GLU A 191 -19.69 -5.44 9.58
CA GLU A 191 -20.65 -5.96 10.53
C GLU A 191 -21.48 -7.04 9.86
N HIS A 192 -21.22 -8.28 10.26
CA HIS A 192 -21.97 -9.44 9.82
C HIS A 192 -23.31 -9.47 10.55
N CYS A 193 -24.36 -9.74 9.77
CA CYS A 193 -25.73 -9.91 10.23
C CYS A 193 -26.15 -11.36 9.97
N LEU A 194 -26.90 -11.94 10.91
CA LEU A 194 -27.70 -13.13 10.61
C LEU A 194 -28.97 -12.68 9.89
N LEU A 195 -29.15 -13.12 8.66
CA LEU A 195 -30.25 -12.76 7.78
C LEU A 195 -31.15 -13.96 7.54
N GLY A 196 -32.47 -13.77 7.60
CA GLY A 196 -33.45 -14.78 7.23
C GLY A 196 -34.60 -14.18 6.43
N VAL A 197 -35.45 -15.02 5.85
CA VAL A 197 -36.63 -14.51 5.14
C VAL A 197 -37.63 -13.88 6.12
N PRO A 198 -38.48 -12.95 5.67
CA PRO A 198 -39.40 -12.25 6.56
C PRO A 198 -40.24 -13.15 7.47
N GLY A 199 -40.26 -12.83 8.77
CA GLY A 199 -40.95 -13.61 9.79
C GLY A 199 -40.28 -14.94 10.17
N THR A 200 -38.96 -15.07 9.94
CA THR A 200 -38.13 -16.17 10.45
C THR A 200 -37.77 -15.91 11.91
N LYS A 201 -37.84 -16.94 12.76
CA LYS A 201 -37.34 -16.88 14.15
C LYS A 201 -36.01 -17.62 14.24
N ILE A 202 -35.16 -17.24 15.19
CA ILE A 202 -33.88 -17.93 15.45
C ILE A 202 -34.10 -19.43 15.72
N SER A 203 -35.21 -19.79 16.36
CA SER A 203 -35.60 -21.18 16.62
C SER A 203 -35.90 -22.01 15.37
N ASP A 204 -36.21 -21.36 14.25
CA ASP A 204 -36.59 -22.04 13.00
C ASP A 204 -35.34 -22.50 12.23
N ILE A 205 -34.20 -21.85 12.47
CA ILE A 205 -32.96 -22.02 11.70
C ILE A 205 -32.35 -23.39 11.96
N GLN A 206 -31.94 -24.04 10.87
CA GLN A 206 -31.22 -25.32 10.85
C GLN A 206 -29.91 -25.21 10.07
N THR A 207 -29.84 -24.34 9.06
CA THR A 207 -28.67 -24.20 8.18
C THR A 207 -28.29 -22.73 8.01
N VAL A 208 -26.99 -22.44 8.08
CA VAL A 208 -26.42 -21.11 7.85
C VAL A 208 -25.43 -21.15 6.69
N TYR A 209 -25.62 -20.24 5.72
CA TYR A 209 -24.73 -20.06 4.57
C TYR A 209 -23.87 -18.80 4.72
N SER A 210 -22.58 -18.86 4.37
CA SER A 210 -21.72 -17.66 4.27
C SER A 210 -20.38 -17.97 3.61
N HIS A 211 -19.54 -16.95 3.38
CA HIS A 211 -18.14 -17.17 3.02
C HIS A 211 -17.36 -17.85 4.18
N PRO A 212 -16.40 -18.77 3.90
CA PRO A 212 -15.61 -19.44 4.95
C PRO A 212 -15.04 -18.50 6.01
N GLN A 213 -14.53 -17.35 5.58
CA GLN A 213 -13.96 -16.35 6.49
C GLN A 213 -15.01 -15.70 7.37
N SER A 214 -16.23 -15.48 6.86
CA SER A 214 -17.33 -14.87 7.62
C SER A 214 -17.92 -15.86 8.63
N LEU A 215 -17.97 -17.16 8.29
CA LEU A 215 -18.29 -18.23 9.25
C LEU A 215 -17.26 -18.27 10.38
N MET A 216 -15.97 -18.29 10.03
CA MET A 216 -14.88 -18.26 11.00
C MET A 216 -14.95 -17.01 11.91
N GLN A 217 -15.21 -15.85 11.32
CA GLN A 217 -15.36 -14.59 12.05
C GLN A 217 -16.63 -14.50 12.89
N SER A 218 -17.59 -15.43 12.74
CA SER A 218 -18.84 -15.48 13.52
C SER A 218 -18.92 -16.75 14.38
N SER A 219 -17.81 -17.47 14.54
CA SER A 219 -17.77 -18.80 15.14
C SER A 219 -18.23 -18.84 16.60
N ARG A 220 -18.03 -17.78 17.39
CA ARG A 220 -18.51 -17.73 18.79
C ARG A 220 -20.02 -17.67 18.86
N PHE A 221 -20.64 -16.87 17.97
CA PHE A 221 -22.09 -16.80 17.86
C PHE A 221 -22.65 -18.13 17.34
N LEU A 222 -22.07 -18.67 16.26
CA LEU A 222 -22.50 -19.92 15.64
C LEU A 222 -22.33 -21.12 16.58
N GLY A 223 -21.29 -21.15 17.41
CA GLY A 223 -21.02 -22.25 18.36
C GLY A 223 -22.07 -22.39 19.46
N GLY A 224 -22.92 -21.39 19.68
CA GLY A 224 -24.09 -21.46 20.56
C GLY A 224 -25.28 -22.22 19.98
N HIS A 225 -25.20 -22.66 18.71
CA HIS A 225 -26.30 -23.27 17.97
C HIS A 225 -25.88 -24.57 17.30
N SER A 226 -26.81 -25.51 17.14
CA SER A 226 -26.59 -26.79 16.44
C SER A 226 -26.79 -26.68 14.92
N TRP A 227 -26.60 -25.50 14.34
CA TRP A 227 -26.86 -25.24 12.93
C TRP A 227 -25.77 -25.83 12.03
N GLN A 228 -26.18 -26.39 10.90
CA GLN A 228 -25.27 -26.80 9.85
C GLN A 228 -24.70 -25.54 9.16
N GLN A 229 -23.38 -25.44 9.06
CA GLN A 229 -22.70 -24.30 8.42
C GLN A 229 -22.22 -24.72 7.03
N ILE A 230 -22.65 -24.01 6.00
CA ILE A 230 -22.32 -24.30 4.60
C ILE A 230 -21.55 -23.12 3.99
N SER A 231 -20.37 -23.41 3.45
CA SER A 231 -19.52 -22.41 2.83
C SER A 231 -19.99 -22.08 1.40
N MET A 232 -19.99 -20.79 1.08
CA MET A 232 -20.32 -20.23 -0.24
C MET A 232 -19.17 -19.34 -0.74
N PRO A 233 -19.03 -19.11 -2.05
CA PRO A 233 -17.96 -18.26 -2.59
C PRO A 233 -17.99 -16.79 -2.15
N ASN A 234 -19.18 -16.26 -1.79
CA ASN A 234 -19.34 -14.87 -1.34
C ASN A 234 -20.52 -14.76 -0.37
N ASN A 235 -20.46 -13.81 0.57
CA ASN A 235 -21.56 -13.49 1.49
C ASN A 235 -22.83 -13.05 0.75
N ALA A 236 -22.69 -12.30 -0.35
CA ALA A 236 -23.82 -11.89 -1.19
C ALA A 236 -24.54 -13.09 -1.82
N PHE A 237 -23.79 -14.11 -2.27
CA PHE A 237 -24.38 -15.35 -2.79
C PHE A 237 -25.13 -16.13 -1.71
N ALA A 238 -24.64 -16.12 -0.46
CA ALA A 238 -25.37 -16.73 0.65
C ALA A 238 -26.70 -16.01 0.92
N ALA A 239 -26.72 -14.68 0.93
CA ALA A 239 -27.95 -13.90 1.08
C ALA A 239 -28.92 -14.14 -0.08
N ARG A 240 -28.44 -14.08 -1.34
CA ARG A 240 -29.24 -14.37 -2.52
C ARG A 240 -29.90 -15.75 -2.45
N LYS A 241 -29.12 -16.77 -2.10
CA LYS A 241 -29.63 -18.15 -1.95
C LYS A 241 -30.79 -18.24 -0.97
N VAL A 242 -30.65 -17.65 0.22
CA VAL A 242 -31.71 -17.69 1.24
C VAL A 242 -32.98 -16.96 0.76
N ALA A 243 -32.82 -15.85 0.03
CA ALA A 243 -33.94 -15.12 -0.55
C ALA A 243 -34.64 -15.89 -1.69
N GLU A 244 -33.88 -16.64 -2.49
CA GLU A 244 -34.40 -17.48 -3.59
C GLU A 244 -35.10 -18.73 -3.07
N ASP A 245 -34.49 -19.44 -2.10
CA ASP A 245 -35.03 -20.69 -1.53
C ASP A 245 -36.30 -20.43 -0.71
N ARG A 246 -36.42 -19.25 -0.07
CA ARG A 246 -37.56 -18.83 0.76
C ARG A 246 -37.89 -19.75 1.94
N LEU A 247 -36.89 -20.44 2.48
CA LEU A 247 -37.04 -21.36 3.60
C LEU A 247 -36.69 -20.68 4.93
N LYS A 248 -37.61 -20.71 5.90
CA LYS A 248 -37.37 -20.22 7.28
C LYS A 248 -36.32 -21.02 8.05
N THR A 249 -36.02 -22.23 7.59
CA THR A 249 -34.98 -23.08 8.17
C THR A 249 -33.57 -22.69 7.73
N GLN A 250 -33.44 -21.75 6.80
CA GLN A 250 -32.17 -21.27 6.30
C GLN A 250 -31.92 -19.83 6.72
N ALA A 251 -30.66 -19.52 7.00
CA ALA A 251 -30.19 -18.17 7.23
C ALA A 251 -28.86 -17.92 6.51
N ALA A 252 -28.52 -16.66 6.30
CA ALA A 252 -27.26 -16.24 5.73
C ALA A 252 -26.50 -15.36 6.71
N ILE A 253 -25.17 -15.49 6.77
CA ILE A 253 -24.33 -14.47 7.36
C ILE A 253 -23.81 -13.57 6.23
N ALA A 254 -24.25 -12.31 6.22
CA ALA A 254 -23.83 -11.33 5.23
C ALA A 254 -23.89 -9.89 5.78
N SER A 255 -23.65 -8.91 4.91
CA SER A 255 -23.81 -7.50 5.27
C SER A 255 -25.29 -7.16 5.46
N GLU A 256 -25.60 -6.16 6.30
CA GLU A 256 -26.96 -5.59 6.39
C GLU A 256 -27.46 -5.10 5.03
N TYR A 257 -26.55 -4.58 4.21
CA TYR A 257 -26.83 -4.11 2.86
C TYR A 257 -27.32 -5.25 1.95
N ALA A 258 -26.70 -6.43 2.00
CA ALA A 258 -27.22 -7.61 1.29
C ALA A 258 -28.63 -7.98 1.76
N GLY A 259 -28.92 -7.85 3.05
CA GLY A 259 -30.28 -8.04 3.57
C GLY A 259 -31.29 -7.11 2.91
N LYS A 260 -30.96 -5.82 2.76
CA LYS A 260 -31.82 -4.84 2.07
C LYS A 260 -31.99 -5.15 0.58
N VAL A 261 -30.91 -5.47 -0.11
CA VAL A 261 -30.90 -5.81 -1.55
C VAL A 261 -31.82 -7.01 -1.84
N TYR A 262 -31.74 -8.06 -1.01
CA TYR A 262 -32.47 -9.30 -1.23
C TYR A 262 -33.78 -9.42 -0.44
N GLY A 263 -34.21 -8.37 0.26
CA GLY A 263 -35.45 -8.37 1.05
C GLY A 263 -35.46 -9.33 2.24
N LEU A 264 -34.29 -9.57 2.85
CA LEU A 264 -34.14 -10.39 4.05
C LEU A 264 -34.22 -9.55 5.32
N GLU A 265 -34.75 -10.14 6.39
CA GLU A 265 -34.78 -9.55 7.72
C GLU A 265 -33.49 -9.81 8.49
N VAL A 266 -33.02 -8.78 9.19
CA VAL A 266 -31.90 -8.91 10.13
C VAL A 266 -32.42 -9.55 11.41
N LEU A 267 -32.07 -10.81 11.64
CA LEU A 267 -32.44 -11.55 12.83
C LEU A 267 -31.53 -11.21 14.01
N GLN A 268 -30.24 -10.99 13.74
CA GLN A 268 -29.27 -10.57 14.75
C GLN A 268 -28.11 -9.78 14.14
N LYS A 269 -27.70 -8.71 14.82
CA LYS A 269 -26.56 -7.87 14.47
C LYS A 269 -25.91 -7.25 15.73
N PRO A 270 -24.57 -7.21 15.85
CA PRO A 270 -23.58 -7.91 15.02
C PRO A 270 -23.44 -9.38 15.45
N VAL A 271 -22.99 -10.25 14.54
CA VAL A 271 -22.62 -11.66 14.87
C VAL A 271 -21.11 -11.91 14.82
N ASN A 272 -20.31 -10.86 14.59
CA ASN A 272 -18.86 -10.94 14.56
C ASN A 272 -18.25 -11.30 15.93
N ASN A 273 -17.15 -12.04 15.91
CA ASN A 273 -16.31 -12.33 17.06
C ASN A 273 -15.60 -11.07 17.59
N VAL A 274 -15.27 -10.13 16.69
CA VAL A 274 -14.53 -8.90 16.97
C VAL A 274 -15.33 -7.70 16.46
N SER A 275 -15.51 -6.69 17.31
CA SER A 275 -16.34 -5.51 17.01
C SER A 275 -15.65 -4.45 16.13
N ASN A 276 -14.31 -4.49 16.04
CA ASN A 276 -13.50 -3.53 15.28
C ASN A 276 -12.96 -4.09 13.96
N ASN A 277 -13.76 -4.88 13.25
CA ASN A 277 -13.41 -5.39 11.93
C ASN A 277 -13.72 -4.33 10.86
N SER A 278 -12.74 -3.97 10.05
CA SER A 278 -12.89 -3.04 8.93
C SER A 278 -12.11 -3.51 7.72
N THR A 279 -12.62 -3.23 6.53
CA THR A 279 -11.92 -3.45 5.27
C THR A 279 -11.63 -2.10 4.62
N ARG A 280 -10.37 -1.92 4.21
CA ARG A 280 -9.92 -0.81 3.38
C ARG A 280 -10.10 -1.20 1.91
N PHE A 281 -10.86 -0.40 1.19
CA PHE A 281 -11.04 -0.50 -0.25
C PHE A 281 -10.26 0.62 -0.93
N ILE A 282 -9.69 0.33 -2.09
CA ILE A 282 -9.06 1.30 -2.97
C ILE A 282 -9.97 1.56 -4.17
N ILE A 283 -9.90 2.79 -4.66
CA ILE A 283 -10.54 3.24 -5.89
C ILE A 283 -9.44 3.39 -6.93
N VAL A 284 -9.52 2.65 -8.04
CA VAL A 284 -8.49 2.63 -9.08
C VAL A 284 -9.04 3.05 -10.43
N THR A 285 -8.19 3.62 -11.29
CA THR A 285 -8.49 4.00 -12.68
C THR A 285 -7.28 3.73 -13.57
N ASN A 286 -7.43 3.60 -14.89
CA ASN A 286 -6.32 3.47 -15.84
C ASN A 286 -5.63 4.82 -16.15
N GLN A 287 -6.15 5.92 -15.59
CA GLN A 287 -5.59 7.25 -15.77
C GLN A 287 -4.51 7.55 -14.72
N LYS A 288 -3.37 8.08 -15.16
CA LYS A 288 -2.32 8.62 -14.26
C LYS A 288 -2.74 9.97 -13.70
N ILE A 289 -3.78 9.99 -12.87
CA ILE A 289 -4.30 11.21 -12.23
C ILE A 289 -4.19 11.11 -10.71
N PHE A 290 -4.20 12.25 -10.03
CA PHE A 290 -4.32 12.33 -8.58
C PHE A 290 -4.99 13.63 -8.17
N LYS A 291 -5.65 13.66 -7.02
CA LYS A 291 -6.23 14.89 -6.49
C LYS A 291 -5.12 15.81 -5.97
N LYS A 292 -5.21 17.11 -6.22
CA LYS A 292 -4.23 18.08 -5.68
C LYS A 292 -4.12 18.07 -4.15
N ASN A 293 -5.20 17.73 -3.45
CA ASN A 293 -5.21 17.61 -1.98
C ASN A 293 -4.94 16.19 -1.47
N ALA A 294 -4.51 15.26 -2.34
CA ALA A 294 -4.11 13.91 -1.97
C ALA A 294 -2.97 13.95 -0.94
N LYS A 295 -2.99 13.02 0.02
CA LYS A 295 -2.08 13.01 1.17
C LYS A 295 -1.37 11.68 1.37
N LYS A 296 -1.72 10.66 0.60
CA LYS A 296 -1.12 9.34 0.68
C LYS A 296 -0.59 8.93 -0.68
N ILE A 297 0.60 8.38 -0.71
CA ILE A 297 1.20 7.80 -1.91
C ILE A 297 1.46 6.33 -1.65
N SER A 298 1.05 5.50 -2.60
CA SER A 298 1.40 4.08 -2.61
C SER A 298 2.41 3.82 -3.71
N ILE A 299 3.47 3.06 -3.40
CA ILE A 299 4.48 2.61 -4.35
C ILE A 299 4.77 1.13 -4.16
N CYS A 300 5.36 0.52 -5.18
CA CYS A 300 6.09 -0.73 -4.99
C CYS A 300 7.48 -0.65 -5.60
N PHE A 301 8.43 -1.37 -5.02
CA PHE A 301 9.77 -1.51 -5.58
C PHE A 301 10.38 -2.89 -5.29
N GLU A 302 11.36 -3.25 -6.10
CA GLU A 302 12.17 -4.46 -5.97
C GLU A 302 13.61 -4.05 -5.66
N VAL A 303 14.26 -4.79 -4.77
CA VAL A 303 15.67 -4.59 -4.39
C VAL A 303 16.45 -5.89 -4.56
N PRO A 304 17.78 -5.81 -4.80
CA PRO A 304 18.66 -6.96 -4.66
C PRO A 304 18.51 -7.62 -3.28
N HIS A 305 18.62 -8.94 -3.23
CA HIS A 305 18.59 -9.69 -1.98
C HIS A 305 19.96 -9.69 -1.28
N GLU A 306 20.41 -8.50 -0.90
CA GLU A 306 21.71 -8.24 -0.28
C GLU A 306 21.53 -7.48 1.05
N SER A 307 22.46 -7.66 1.98
CA SER A 307 22.45 -6.95 3.28
C SER A 307 22.38 -5.42 3.06
N GLY A 308 21.55 -4.74 3.86
CA GLY A 308 21.39 -3.28 3.79
C GLY A 308 20.46 -2.77 2.69
N SER A 309 20.09 -3.58 1.69
CA SER A 309 19.32 -3.12 0.51
C SER A 309 18.00 -2.41 0.87
N LEU A 310 17.17 -3.02 1.71
CA LEU A 310 15.92 -2.40 2.15
C LEU A 310 16.19 -1.15 3.02
N TYR A 311 17.20 -1.18 3.87
CA TYR A 311 17.55 -0.05 4.72
C TYR A 311 17.97 1.18 3.90
N HIS A 312 18.79 1.00 2.86
CA HIS A 312 19.15 2.09 1.95
C HIS A 312 17.93 2.68 1.25
N MET A 313 16.99 1.85 0.79
CA MET A 313 15.73 2.31 0.22
C MET A 313 14.90 3.12 1.23
N LEU A 314 14.71 2.59 2.44
CA LEU A 314 13.93 3.26 3.47
C LEU A 314 14.56 4.58 3.94
N SER A 315 15.88 4.71 3.82
CA SER A 315 16.58 5.96 4.10
C SER A 315 16.01 7.12 3.27
N HIS A 316 15.57 6.92 2.02
CA HIS A 316 15.03 8.04 1.21
C HIS A 316 13.82 8.72 1.85
N PHE A 317 13.04 8.04 2.70
CA PHE A 317 11.92 8.63 3.42
C PHE A 317 12.36 9.44 4.63
N ILE A 318 13.23 8.88 5.48
CA ILE A 318 13.72 9.52 6.72
C ILE A 318 14.29 10.90 6.44
N TYR A 319 15.15 11.01 5.42
CA TYR A 319 15.85 12.26 5.12
C TYR A 319 15.00 13.30 4.39
N ASN A 320 13.91 12.88 3.74
CA ASN A 320 12.93 13.79 3.17
C ASN A 320 11.78 14.08 4.15
N HIS A 321 11.90 13.64 5.42
CA HIS A 321 10.89 13.77 6.46
C HIS A 321 9.51 13.23 6.06
N LEU A 322 9.50 12.13 5.30
CA LEU A 322 8.29 11.47 4.83
C LEU A 322 7.89 10.35 5.80
N ASN A 323 6.66 10.39 6.30
CA ASN A 323 6.14 9.40 7.23
C ASN A 323 5.63 8.16 6.49
N LEU A 324 6.18 6.98 6.82
CA LEU A 324 5.67 5.70 6.31
C LEU A 324 4.47 5.25 7.14
N THR A 325 3.40 4.85 6.47
CA THR A 325 2.16 4.37 7.11
C THR A 325 1.91 2.88 6.88
N LYS A 326 2.57 2.27 5.88
CA LYS A 326 2.53 0.83 5.62
C LYS A 326 3.81 0.36 4.95
N ILE A 327 4.25 -0.84 5.31
CA ILE A 327 5.25 -1.61 4.56
C ILE A 327 4.81 -3.08 4.53
N GLU A 328 4.84 -3.68 3.35
CA GLU A 328 4.45 -5.07 3.12
C GLU A 328 5.42 -5.70 2.13
N SER A 329 5.82 -6.96 2.34
CA SER A 329 6.66 -7.70 1.40
C SER A 329 5.87 -8.82 0.72
N ARG A 330 6.14 -9.03 -0.56
CA ARG A 330 5.54 -10.08 -1.39
C ARG A 330 6.64 -10.83 -2.13
N PRO A 331 6.69 -12.18 -2.08
CA PRO A 331 7.59 -12.96 -2.91
C PRO A 331 7.38 -12.65 -4.39
N ILE A 332 8.46 -12.59 -5.17
CA ILE A 332 8.40 -12.38 -6.61
C ILE A 332 8.21 -13.74 -7.30
N GLU A 333 7.17 -13.88 -8.10
CA GLU A 333 6.93 -15.10 -8.87
C GLU A 333 8.11 -15.40 -9.81
N GLY A 334 8.57 -16.66 -9.80
CA GLY A 334 9.71 -17.10 -10.60
C GLY A 334 11.10 -16.71 -10.07
N ARG A 335 11.21 -15.96 -8.96
CA ARG A 335 12.49 -15.62 -8.32
C ARG A 335 12.53 -16.07 -6.86
N THR A 336 13.32 -17.11 -6.59
CA THR A 336 13.39 -17.73 -5.27
C THR A 336 14.01 -16.77 -4.25
N TRP A 337 13.30 -16.51 -3.14
CA TRP A 337 13.75 -15.66 -2.03
C TRP A 337 13.97 -14.18 -2.37
N GLU A 338 13.47 -13.72 -3.53
CA GLU A 338 13.41 -12.30 -3.85
C GLU A 338 12.03 -11.73 -3.54
N TYR A 339 11.99 -10.47 -3.10
CA TYR A 339 10.79 -9.84 -2.60
C TYR A 339 10.57 -8.48 -3.25
N ARG A 340 9.29 -8.19 -3.53
CA ARG A 340 8.78 -6.87 -3.84
C ARG A 340 8.21 -6.25 -2.58
N PHE A 341 8.51 -4.98 -2.36
CA PHE A 341 8.00 -4.21 -1.23
C PHE A 341 6.93 -3.24 -1.69
N PHE A 342 5.83 -3.17 -0.93
CA PHE A 342 4.74 -2.22 -1.12
C PHE A 342 4.70 -1.28 0.06
N LEU A 343 4.71 0.02 -0.20
CA LEU A 343 4.74 1.05 0.82
C LEU A 343 3.62 2.06 0.61
N ASP A 344 2.99 2.46 1.72
CA ASP A 344 2.14 3.65 1.79
C ASP A 344 2.86 4.70 2.64
N PHE A 345 2.89 5.95 2.19
CA PHE A 345 3.50 7.06 2.93
C PHE A 345 2.75 8.36 2.74
N GLU A 346 2.91 9.28 3.68
CA GLU A 346 2.28 10.60 3.64
C GLU A 346 3.01 11.53 2.66
N GLY A 347 2.25 12.21 1.80
CA GLY A 347 2.77 13.20 0.87
C GLY A 347 1.91 13.39 -0.38
N ASN A 348 2.34 14.34 -1.21
CA ASN A 348 1.75 14.63 -2.51
C ASN A 348 2.81 14.59 -3.62
N LEU A 349 2.45 14.11 -4.82
CA LEU A 349 3.38 14.03 -5.96
C LEU A 349 3.86 15.41 -6.44
N GLU A 350 3.21 16.51 -6.04
CA GLU A 350 3.66 17.87 -6.29
C GLU A 350 4.78 18.32 -5.33
N ASP A 351 4.94 17.68 -4.17
CA ASP A 351 5.92 18.05 -3.15
C ASP A 351 7.35 17.73 -3.59
N SER A 352 8.27 18.67 -3.37
CA SER A 352 9.68 18.48 -3.71
C SER A 352 10.34 17.35 -2.90
N ALA A 353 10.01 17.23 -1.60
CA ALA A 353 10.50 16.13 -0.76
C ALA A 353 10.11 14.75 -1.31
N VAL A 354 8.87 14.63 -1.81
CA VAL A 354 8.36 13.41 -2.44
C VAL A 354 9.07 13.14 -3.76
N LYS A 355 9.14 14.14 -4.66
CA LYS A 355 9.84 13.99 -5.96
C LYS A 355 11.30 13.56 -5.76
N ASN A 356 11.97 14.14 -4.77
CA ASN A 356 13.34 13.80 -4.44
C ASN A 356 13.48 12.36 -3.95
N ALA A 357 12.62 11.93 -3.01
CA ALA A 357 12.60 10.56 -2.51
C ALA A 357 12.31 9.54 -3.62
N LEU A 358 11.29 9.79 -4.45
CA LEU A 358 10.92 8.90 -5.56
C LEU A 358 12.03 8.75 -6.60
N ARG A 359 12.79 9.83 -6.88
CA ARG A 359 13.95 9.76 -7.77
C ARG A 359 15.06 8.91 -7.16
N GLY A 360 15.40 9.12 -5.88
CA GLY A 360 16.41 8.32 -5.19
C GLY A 360 16.08 6.83 -5.21
N LEU A 361 14.82 6.50 -4.92
CA LEU A 361 14.30 5.13 -5.00
C LEU A 361 14.42 4.55 -6.41
N ARG A 362 14.06 5.31 -7.46
CA ARG A 362 14.08 4.83 -8.85
C ARG A 362 15.50 4.54 -9.36
N GLU A 363 16.50 5.28 -8.90
CA GLU A 363 17.90 5.07 -9.31
C GLU A 363 18.55 3.87 -8.61
N GLU A 364 18.04 3.47 -7.42
CA GLU A 364 18.60 2.38 -6.61
C GLU A 364 17.78 1.08 -6.72
N ALA A 365 16.49 1.15 -7.03
CA ALA A 365 15.63 -0.01 -7.20
C ALA A 365 15.88 -0.74 -8.52
N SER A 366 15.78 -2.07 -8.50
CA SER A 366 15.76 -2.89 -9.73
C SER A 366 14.49 -2.63 -10.56
N ASN A 367 13.38 -2.35 -9.87
CA ASN A 367 12.10 -1.98 -10.45
C ASN A 367 11.33 -1.11 -9.46
N MET A 368 10.59 -0.13 -9.94
CA MET A 368 9.77 0.74 -9.10
C MET A 368 8.54 1.24 -9.86
N LYS A 369 7.37 1.12 -9.22
CA LYS A 369 6.10 1.64 -9.74
C LYS A 369 5.44 2.54 -8.70
N ILE A 370 4.89 3.66 -9.17
CA ILE A 370 3.98 4.47 -8.37
C ILE A 370 2.59 3.89 -8.58
N LEU A 371 1.97 3.43 -7.50
CA LEU A 371 0.65 2.80 -7.54
C LEU A 371 -0.48 3.82 -7.42
N GLY A 372 -0.20 5.03 -6.89
CA GLY A 372 -1.18 6.12 -6.86
C GLY A 372 -0.85 7.19 -5.84
N ASN A 373 -1.57 8.32 -5.92
CA ASN A 373 -1.58 9.37 -4.90
C ASN A 373 -3.03 9.80 -4.64
N TYR A 374 -3.48 9.66 -3.40
CA TYR A 374 -4.90 9.77 -3.05
C TYR A 374 -5.16 10.37 -1.66
#